data_AF-A0A967JTX8-F1
#
_entry.id   AF-A0A967JTX8-F1
#
_cell.length_a   1.000
_cell.length_b   1.000
_cell.length_c   1.000
_cell.angle_alpha   90.00
_cell.angle_beta   90.00
_cell.angle_gamma   90.00
#
_symmetry.space_group_name_H-M   'P 1'
#
loop_
_entity.id
_entity.type
_entity.pdbx_description
1 polymer ?
#
loop_
_entity_poly.entity_id
_entity_poly.type
_entity_poly.pdbx_seq_one_letter_code
_entity_poly.pdbx_strand_id
1 'polypeptide(L)' 'EHFLDHHARRYGKSGLAFDAPARKAMMGYSWPGNVRELRNVVENAVLLSASDRIGPEHLSLS' A
#
# COMPACT_ATOMS: atom_id res chain seq x y z
N GLU A 1 -5.09 -6.63 -3.64
CA GLU A 1 -3.73 -7.20 -3.77
C GLU A 1 -3.09 -6.95 -5.14
N HIS A 2 -3.87 -6.80 -6.22
CA HIS A 2 -3.35 -6.49 -7.56
C HIS A 2 -2.29 -5.36 -7.64
N PHE A 3 -2.55 -4.18 -7.05
CA PHE A 3 -1.58 -3.08 -7.09
C PHE A 3 -0.30 -3.40 -6.30
N LEU A 4 -0.45 -4.06 -5.14
CA LEU A 4 0.69 -4.43 -4.31
C LEU A 4 1.65 -5.33 -5.09
N ASP A 5 1.12 -6.40 -5.70
CA ASP A 5 1.91 -7.34 -6.50
C ASP A 5 2.53 -6.67 -7.73
N HIS A 6 1.77 -5.80 -8.40
CA HIS A 6 2.24 -5.07 -9.58
C HIS A 6 3.44 -4.18 -9.24
N HIS A 7 3.32 -3.34 -8.21
CA HIS A 7 4.39 -2.43 -7.80
C HIS A 7 5.55 -3.19 -7.15
N ALA A 8 5.29 -4.22 -6.33
CA ALA A 8 6.33 -5.05 -5.74
C ALA A 8 7.24 -5.66 -6.82
N ARG A 9 6.64 -6.28 -7.85
CA ARG A 9 7.39 -6.82 -9.00
C ARG A 9 8.16 -5.74 -9.76
N ARG A 10 7.54 -4.58 -10.00
CA ARG A 10 8.17 -3.45 -10.69
C ARG A 10 9.44 -2.96 -9.98
N TYR A 11 9.45 -2.99 -8.65
CA TYR A 11 10.59 -2.55 -7.83
C TYR A 11 11.48 -3.68 -7.32
N GLY A 12 11.30 -4.91 -7.80
CA GLY A 12 12.10 -6.06 -7.38
C GLY A 12 11.90 -6.46 -5.91
N LYS A 13 10.77 -6.08 -5.30
CA LYS A 13 10.39 -6.48 -3.95
C LYS A 13 9.47 -7.71 -4.01
N SER A 14 9.65 -8.63 -3.07
CA SER A 14 8.84 -9.86 -2.97
C SER A 14 8.38 -10.07 -1.53
N GLY A 15 7.23 -10.74 -1.36
CA GLY A 15 6.71 -11.08 -0.03
C GLY A 15 6.03 -9.92 0.71
N LEU A 16 5.87 -8.76 0.07
CA LEU A 16 5.19 -7.63 0.67
C LEU A 16 3.74 -7.96 1.01
N ALA A 17 3.34 -7.64 2.23
CA ALA A 17 1.98 -7.79 2.71
C ALA A 17 1.56 -6.61 3.58
N PHE A 18 0.32 -6.16 3.41
CA PHE A 18 -0.31 -5.26 4.37
C PHE A 18 -0.58 -5.99 5.68
N ASP A 19 -0.16 -5.39 6.80
CA ASP A 19 -0.56 -5.88 8.11
C ASP A 19 -2.05 -5.58 8.40
N ALA A 20 -2.56 -6.13 9.49
CA ALA A 20 -3.97 -5.97 9.84
C ALA A 20 -4.36 -4.48 10.10
N PRO A 21 -3.55 -3.69 10.83
CA PRO A 21 -3.79 -2.24 10.96
C PRO A 21 -3.85 -1.50 9.61
N ALA A 22 -2.93 -1.76 8.69
CA ALA A 22 -2.90 -1.13 7.37
C ALA A 22 -4.16 -1.46 6.58
N ARG A 23 -4.58 -2.74 6.56
CA ARG A 23 -5.84 -3.14 5.92
C ARG A 23 -7.04 -2.44 6.52
N LYS A 24 -7.10 -2.32 7.85
CA LYS A 24 -8.19 -1.60 8.54
C LYS A 24 -8.21 -0.12 8.16
N ALA A 25 -7.05 0.54 8.09
CA ALA A 25 -6.95 1.94 7.68
C ALA A 25 -7.44 2.14 6.23
N MET A 26 -7.02 1.26 5.30
CA MET A 26 -7.46 1.29 3.91
C MET A 26 -8.97 1.08 3.74
N MET A 27 -9.57 0.22 4.57
CA MET A 27 -11.02 -0.05 4.55
C MET A 27 -11.84 1.11 5.17
N GLY A 28 -11.25 1.85 6.11
CA GLY A 28 -11.91 2.99 6.77
C GLY A 28 -11.76 4.32 6.03
N TYR A 29 -10.86 4.40 5.06
CA TYR A 29 -10.61 5.62 4.29
C TYR A 29 -11.56 5.73 3.09
N SER A 30 -12.05 6.94 2.82
CA SER A 30 -13.11 7.19 1.82
C SER A 30 -12.63 7.19 0.37
N TRP A 31 -11.32 7.31 0.13
CA TRP A 31 -10.71 7.39 -1.21
C TRP A 31 -11.31 8.49 -2.10
N PRO A 32 -11.19 9.78 -1.74
CA PRO A 32 -11.70 10.89 -2.54
C PRO A 32 -11.18 10.90 -4.00
N GLY A 33 -9.97 10.39 -4.24
CA GLY A 33 -9.40 10.20 -5.57
C GLY A 33 -9.68 8.82 -6.19
N ASN A 34 -10.61 8.06 -5.63
CA ASN A 34 -11.04 6.73 -6.05
C ASN A 34 -9.85 5.76 -6.21
N VAL A 35 -9.93 4.89 -7.22
CA VAL A 35 -8.90 3.89 -7.54
C VAL A 35 -7.53 4.51 -7.89
N ARG A 36 -7.49 5.77 -8.36
CA ARG A 36 -6.24 6.45 -8.70
C ARG A 36 -5.44 6.78 -7.45
N GLU A 37 -6.12 7.26 -6.41
CA GLU A 37 -5.50 7.51 -5.10
C GLU A 37 -5.05 6.20 -4.44
N LEU A 38 -5.89 5.17 -4.45
CA LEU A 38 -5.52 3.84 -3.96
C LEU A 38 -4.23 3.32 -4.61
N ARG A 39 -4.12 3.43 -5.93
CA ARG A 39 -2.90 3.04 -6.65
C ARG A 39 -1.68 3.81 -6.15
N ASN A 40 -1.77 5.14 -6.07
CA ASN A 40 -0.66 6.00 -5.64
C ASN A 40 -0.22 5.70 -4.21
N VAL A 41 -1.19 5.50 -3.30
CA VAL A 41 -0.90 5.15 -1.89
C VAL A 41 -0.18 3.81 -1.82
N VAL A 42 -0.64 2.80 -2.57
CA VAL A 42 0.01 1.48 -2.59
C VAL A 42 1.40 1.56 -3.23
N GLU A 43 1.60 2.31 -4.30
CA GLU A 43 2.92 2.52 -4.92
C GLU A 43 3.90 3.17 -3.93
N ASN A 44 3.48 4.24 -3.24
CA ASN A 44 4.28 4.87 -2.20
C ASN A 44 4.59 3.92 -1.04
N ALA A 45 3.61 3.16 -0.58
CA ALA A 45 3.81 2.20 0.50
C ALA A 45 4.84 1.13 0.12
N VAL A 46 4.81 0.64 -1.13
CA VAL A 46 5.84 -0.27 -1.66
C VAL A 46 7.20 0.40 -1.68
N LEU A 47 7.32 1.66 -2.09
CA LEU A 47 8.59 2.38 -2.11
C LEU A 47 9.16 2.58 -0.70
N LEU A 48 8.33 2.98 0.26
CA LEU A 48 8.71 3.30 1.65
C LEU A 48 8.98 2.05 2.51
N SER A 49 8.40 0.90 2.17
CA SER A 49 8.61 -0.33 2.92
C SER A 49 10.08 -0.77 2.90
N ALA A 50 10.72 -0.83 4.06
CA ALA A 50 12.06 -1.39 4.22
C ALA A 50 12.06 -2.91 4.47
N SER A 51 10.89 -3.46 4.81
CA SER A 51 10.62 -4.88 5.11
C SER A 51 9.48 -5.38 4.22
N ASP A 52 9.25 -6.69 4.25
CA ASP A 52 8.10 -7.39 3.70
C ASP A 52 6.73 -7.01 4.33
N ARG A 53 6.69 -6.13 5.34
CA ARG A 53 5.43 -5.67 5.97
C ARG A 53 5.14 -4.20 5.71
N ILE A 54 3.91 -3.93 5.30
CA ILE A 54 3.37 -2.58 5.12
C ILE A 54 2.37 -2.30 6.25
N GLY A 55 2.78 -1.43 7.18
CA GLY A 55 1.95 -0.85 8.23
C GLY A 55 1.27 0.48 7.84
N PRO A 56 0.34 1.01 8.66
CA PRO A 56 -0.36 2.28 8.42
C PRO A 56 0.54 3.48 8.15
N GLU A 57 1.72 3.53 8.78
CA GLU A 57 2.72 4.58 8.62
C GLU A 57 3.27 4.71 7.20
N HIS A 58 3.12 3.66 6.39
CA HIS A 58 3.51 3.66 4.97
C HIS A 58 2.36 4.10 4.05
N LEU A 59 1.11 4.12 4.56
CA LEU A 59 -0.07 4.55 3.84
C LEU A 59 -0.25 6.03 4.09
N SER A 60 0.25 6.89 3.18
CA SER A 60 0.11 8.35 3.26
C SER A 60 -1.35 8.82 3.07
N LEU A 61 -2.27 8.36 3.93
CA LEU A 61 -3.68 8.74 3.98
C LEU A 61 -3.79 10.12 4.65
N SER A 62 -4.61 11.02 4.08
CA SER A 62 -4.70 12.43 4.50
C SER A 62 -6.12 12.85 4.79
#